data_AF-A0AAW9DXJ5-F1
#
_entry.id   AF-A0AAW9DXJ5-F1
#
_cell.length_a   1.000
_cell.length_b   1.000
_cell.length_c   1.000
_cell.angle_alpha   90.00
_cell.angle_beta   90.00
_cell.angle_gamma   90.00
#
_symmetry.space_group_name_H-M   'P 1'
#
loop_
_entity.id
_entity.type
_entity.pdbx_description
1 polymer ?
#
loop_
_entity_poly.entity_id
_entity_poly.type
_entity_poly.pdbx_seq_one_letter_code
_entity_poly.pdbx_strand_id
1 'polypeptide(L)'
;MKLAGLTLLLMLALAPGASRAAQLFDPEDGMLDMSQYLQDNPYGFLPVPVMITEPAIGYGGGLFGLFLHGKGSREGDRFIPPALTGFGGGGTQNGTWFIGAAHRHTWNHDSIRYLVGAGYANVNLDIYSGDIAGFNKNVAVQTHTKGFGGLQKLLFRVGNSPVFLGASQFYAHTDVTADNQLINKVWQRVLGENSTSSALGVVAEYDTTDNFFYPKKGLSLQGEYRFYRALLGGDYHYNQLSLDGKYFLPLAPTLTLALAANYQSLTHHDKHLTPMARPYIELRGISRFRYQGDYVAVAQTQLAWQFAPRWILQGFVGIGSASDEAGSLWQQTEVAWGTGFRYLVARQYGLFTGVDVAFSEHEQAVYFNVGSGL
;
A
#
# COMPACT_ATOMS: atom_id res chain seq x y z
N MET A 1 -43.97 -38.94 -7.35
CA MET A 1 -42.96 -37.99 -6.81
C MET A 1 -42.56 -37.06 -7.95
N LYS A 2 -43.32 -36.05 -8.39
CA LYS A 2 -44.00 -34.90 -7.74
C LYS A 2 -43.04 -33.91 -7.06
N LEU A 3 -42.89 -32.76 -7.75
CA LEU A 3 -42.65 -31.39 -7.28
C LEU A 3 -41.42 -31.11 -6.40
N ALA A 4 -40.31 -30.70 -7.04
CA ALA A 4 -39.28 -29.88 -6.38
C ALA A 4 -38.55 -28.90 -7.32
N GLY A 5 -38.79 -28.96 -8.65
CA GLY A 5 -37.98 -28.21 -9.62
C GLY A 5 -38.52 -26.85 -10.07
N LEU A 6 -39.68 -26.41 -9.60
CA LEU A 6 -40.35 -25.21 -10.16
C LEU A 6 -40.49 -24.02 -9.19
N THR A 7 -39.99 -24.14 -7.96
CA THR A 7 -40.20 -23.10 -6.94
C THR A 7 -39.06 -22.10 -6.82
N LEU A 8 -37.88 -22.37 -7.42
CA LEU A 8 -36.73 -21.45 -7.32
C LEU A 8 -36.67 -20.41 -8.46
N LEU A 9 -37.36 -20.65 -9.58
CA LEU A 9 -37.40 -19.69 -10.69
C LEU A 9 -38.53 -18.65 -10.60
N LEU A 10 -39.48 -18.81 -9.67
CA LEU A 10 -40.62 -17.89 -9.55
C LEU A 10 -40.48 -16.84 -8.44
N MET A 11 -39.44 -16.91 -7.58
CA MET A 11 -39.19 -15.90 -6.55
C MET A 11 -38.35 -14.70 -7.03
N LEU A 12 -37.81 -14.73 -8.26
CA LEU A 12 -37.12 -13.56 -8.84
C LEU A 12 -38.05 -12.60 -9.62
N ALA A 13 -39.33 -12.92 -9.77
CA ALA A 13 -40.23 -12.16 -10.64
C ALA A 13 -41.13 -11.14 -9.94
N LEU A 14 -41.04 -10.97 -8.61
CA LEU A 14 -41.92 -10.07 -7.86
C LEU A 14 -41.16 -9.22 -6.84
N ALA A 15 -40.34 -8.31 -7.36
CA ALA A 15 -40.04 -7.05 -6.69
C ALA A 15 -40.03 -5.94 -7.74
N PRO A 16 -41.14 -5.20 -7.94
CA PRO A 16 -41.10 -3.93 -8.66
C PRO A 16 -40.51 -2.87 -7.72
N GLY A 17 -39.24 -3.05 -7.34
CA GLY A 17 -38.41 -1.95 -6.88
C GLY A 17 -37.78 -1.37 -8.13
N ALA A 18 -38.02 -0.10 -8.43
CA ALA A 18 -37.35 0.61 -9.51
C ALA A 18 -35.83 0.51 -9.31
N SER A 19 -35.20 -0.51 -9.90
CA SER A 19 -33.76 -0.61 -9.99
C SER A 19 -33.33 0.49 -10.94
N ARG A 20 -33.00 1.65 -10.37
CA ARG A 20 -32.31 2.70 -11.10
C ARG A 20 -30.98 2.09 -11.49
N ALA A 21 -30.90 1.52 -12.68
CA ALA A 21 -29.67 0.94 -13.20
C ALA A 21 -28.56 1.98 -12.99
N ALA A 22 -27.61 1.66 -12.12
CA ALA A 22 -26.55 2.60 -11.79
C ALA A 22 -25.87 3.01 -13.10
N GLN A 23 -25.86 4.31 -13.40
CA GLN A 23 -25.23 4.80 -14.62
C GLN A 23 -23.72 4.59 -14.46
N LEU A 24 -23.18 3.64 -15.24
CA LEU A 24 -21.75 3.38 -15.38
C LEU A 24 -21.11 4.28 -16.43
N PHE A 25 -21.87 5.20 -17.01
CA PHE A 25 -21.41 6.16 -18.00
C PHE A 25 -21.78 7.56 -17.54
N ASP A 26 -20.85 8.48 -17.68
CA ASP A 26 -21.06 9.86 -17.32
C ASP A 26 -22.02 10.53 -18.31
N PRO A 27 -23.10 11.19 -17.86
CA PRO A 27 -24.00 11.89 -18.76
C PRO A 27 -23.36 13.10 -19.46
N GLU A 28 -22.26 13.66 -18.94
CA GLU A 28 -21.61 14.83 -19.54
C GLU A 28 -20.72 14.50 -20.74
N ASP A 29 -20.03 13.36 -20.72
CA ASP A 29 -19.09 12.99 -21.80
C ASP A 29 -19.28 11.56 -22.35
N GLY A 30 -20.24 10.79 -21.84
CA GLY A 30 -20.55 9.43 -22.29
C GLY A 30 -19.49 8.38 -21.97
N MET A 31 -18.45 8.75 -21.21
CA MET A 31 -17.33 7.86 -20.87
C MET A 31 -17.65 7.01 -19.64
N LEU A 32 -16.98 5.87 -19.47
CA LEU A 32 -17.13 5.02 -18.29
C LEU A 32 -16.84 5.82 -17.01
N ASP A 33 -17.82 5.87 -16.11
CA ASP A 33 -17.71 6.57 -14.84
C ASP A 33 -18.51 5.85 -13.75
N MET A 34 -17.80 5.41 -12.71
CA MET A 34 -18.36 4.67 -11.59
C MET A 34 -18.78 5.56 -10.43
N SER A 35 -18.75 6.90 -10.56
CA SER A 35 -19.06 7.82 -9.46
C SER A 35 -20.46 7.60 -8.92
N GLN A 36 -21.49 7.59 -9.77
CA GLN A 36 -22.86 7.39 -9.33
C GLN A 36 -23.06 6.00 -8.72
N TYR A 37 -22.48 4.97 -9.35
CA TYR A 37 -22.54 3.61 -8.83
C TYR A 37 -21.91 3.48 -7.43
N LEU A 38 -20.76 4.11 -7.19
CA LEU A 38 -20.08 4.08 -5.89
C LEU A 38 -20.77 4.97 -4.85
N GLN A 39 -21.46 6.03 -5.27
CA GLN A 39 -22.16 6.94 -4.36
C GLN A 39 -23.53 6.44 -3.91
N ASP A 40 -24.31 5.95 -4.86
CA ASP A 40 -25.74 5.69 -4.65
C ASP A 40 -26.01 4.23 -4.25
N ASN A 41 -25.02 3.34 -4.39
CA ASN A 41 -25.12 1.94 -3.96
C ASN A 41 -24.31 1.69 -2.68
N PRO A 42 -24.95 1.36 -1.55
CA PRO A 42 -24.26 1.00 -0.30
C PRO A 42 -23.30 -0.20 -0.43
N TYR A 43 -23.52 -1.05 -1.43
CA TYR A 43 -22.66 -2.21 -1.74
C TYR A 43 -21.81 -1.99 -3.00
N GLY A 44 -21.80 -0.77 -3.54
CA GLY A 44 -21.00 -0.40 -4.70
C GLY A 44 -19.51 -0.49 -4.37
N PHE A 45 -18.76 -1.21 -5.21
CA PHE A 45 -17.31 -1.31 -5.07
C PHE A 45 -16.63 -1.18 -6.42
N LEU A 46 -15.44 -0.59 -6.41
CA LEU A 46 -14.55 -0.58 -7.56
C LEU A 46 -13.65 -1.82 -7.49
N PRO A 47 -13.73 -2.75 -8.45
CA PRO A 47 -12.76 -3.83 -8.56
C PRO A 47 -11.41 -3.28 -8.99
N VAL A 48 -10.38 -3.59 -8.23
CA VAL A 48 -8.99 -3.21 -8.48
C VAL A 48 -8.20 -4.51 -8.66
N PRO A 49 -7.93 -4.92 -9.91
CA PRO A 49 -7.05 -6.06 -10.15
C PRO A 49 -5.65 -5.72 -9.65
N VAL A 50 -4.96 -6.70 -9.10
CA VAL A 50 -3.56 -6.59 -8.69
C VAL A 50 -2.76 -7.59 -9.52
N MET A 51 -1.69 -7.12 -10.13
CA MET A 51 -0.68 -8.00 -10.70
C MET A 51 0.50 -8.06 -9.75
N ILE A 52 0.98 -9.27 -9.51
CA ILE A 52 2.15 -9.51 -8.67
C ILE A 52 3.26 -9.95 -9.62
N THR A 53 4.28 -9.10 -9.77
CA THR A 53 5.52 -9.39 -10.52
C THR A 53 6.69 -9.23 -9.59
N GLU A 54 6.72 -10.05 -8.55
CA GLU A 54 7.71 -9.93 -7.49
C GLU A 54 8.68 -11.12 -7.61
N PRO A 55 9.92 -10.92 -8.04
CA PRO A 55 10.95 -11.97 -8.14
C PRO A 55 11.05 -12.86 -6.90
N ALA A 56 10.86 -12.31 -5.69
CA ALA A 56 10.92 -13.08 -4.45
C ALA A 56 9.77 -14.09 -4.27
N ILE A 57 8.62 -13.87 -4.92
CA ILE A 57 7.42 -14.73 -4.79
C ILE A 57 6.83 -15.19 -6.14
N GLY A 58 7.46 -14.84 -7.25
CA GLY A 58 7.02 -15.14 -8.61
C GLY A 58 5.82 -14.32 -9.10
N TYR A 59 5.28 -14.75 -10.24
CA TYR A 59 4.10 -14.13 -10.85
C TYR A 59 2.82 -14.50 -10.14
N GLY A 60 1.92 -13.54 -10.00
CA GLY A 60 0.62 -13.76 -9.38
C GLY A 60 -0.40 -12.71 -9.75
N GLY A 61 -1.59 -12.87 -9.17
CA GLY A 61 -2.71 -11.98 -9.36
C GLY A 61 -3.55 -11.89 -8.10
N GLY A 62 -4.31 -10.81 -8.01
CA GLY A 62 -5.26 -10.59 -6.93
C GLY A 62 -6.38 -9.66 -7.35
N LEU A 63 -7.35 -9.51 -6.46
CA LEU A 63 -8.45 -8.60 -6.63
C LEU A 63 -8.79 -7.94 -5.30
N PHE A 64 -8.90 -6.63 -5.32
CA PHE A 64 -9.45 -5.85 -4.22
C PHE A 64 -10.76 -5.19 -4.63
N GLY A 65 -11.74 -5.19 -3.74
CA GLY A 65 -12.91 -4.34 -3.80
C GLY A 65 -12.68 -3.07 -2.98
N LEU A 66 -12.81 -1.92 -3.63
CA LEU A 66 -12.74 -0.61 -2.99
C LEU A 66 -14.16 -0.04 -2.82
N PHE A 67 -14.62 0.05 -1.57
CA PHE A 67 -15.95 0.51 -1.19
C PHE A 67 -15.87 1.96 -0.67
N LEU A 68 -16.64 2.87 -1.28
CA LEU A 68 -16.74 4.26 -0.87
C LEU A 68 -18.07 4.49 -0.17
N HIS A 69 -18.02 4.81 1.12
CA HIS A 69 -19.21 4.97 1.95
C HIS A 69 -19.72 6.42 1.91
N GLY A 70 -20.29 6.79 0.77
CA GLY A 70 -20.91 8.11 0.54
C GLY A 70 -20.15 8.99 -0.46
N LYS A 71 -20.52 10.27 -0.54
CA LYS A 71 -20.05 11.20 -1.59
C LYS A 71 -18.73 11.91 -1.28
N GLY A 72 -18.32 11.90 -0.02
CA GLY A 72 -17.28 12.81 0.48
C GLY A 72 -17.79 14.25 0.58
N SER A 73 -16.88 15.17 0.89
CA SER A 73 -17.18 16.60 1.00
C SER A 73 -16.05 17.43 0.39
N ARG A 74 -16.31 18.74 0.20
CA ARG A 74 -15.31 19.70 -0.28
C ARG A 74 -15.24 20.88 0.67
N GLU A 75 -14.01 21.32 0.95
CA GLU A 75 -13.73 22.55 1.67
C GLU A 75 -12.75 23.39 0.84
N GLY A 76 -13.27 24.44 0.22
CA GLY A 76 -12.54 25.18 -0.81
C GLY A 76 -12.10 24.24 -1.94
N ASP A 77 -10.80 24.24 -2.24
CA ASP A 77 -10.22 23.41 -3.29
C ASP A 77 -9.95 21.96 -2.87
N ARG A 78 -10.13 21.63 -1.58
CA ARG A 78 -9.77 20.34 -1.02
C ARG A 78 -10.95 19.38 -1.03
N PHE A 79 -10.75 18.20 -1.62
CA PHE A 79 -11.69 17.08 -1.55
C PHE A 79 -11.38 16.18 -0.36
N ILE A 80 -12.35 16.05 0.54
CA ILE A 80 -12.31 15.12 1.67
C ILE A 80 -13.06 13.85 1.23
N PRO A 81 -12.37 12.72 1.08
CA PRO A 81 -13.02 11.49 0.64
C PRO A 81 -13.99 10.98 1.73
N PRO A 82 -15.03 10.22 1.33
CA PRO A 82 -15.86 9.49 2.28
C PRO A 82 -15.04 8.43 3.02
N ALA A 83 -15.68 7.78 4.00
CA ALA A 83 -15.08 6.58 4.57
C ALA A 83 -14.86 5.53 3.48
N LEU A 84 -13.75 4.83 3.58
CA LEU A 84 -13.25 3.94 2.54
C LEU A 84 -12.96 2.58 3.15
N THR A 85 -13.41 1.51 2.51
CA THR A 85 -13.02 0.14 2.86
C THR A 85 -12.39 -0.53 1.66
N GLY A 86 -11.20 -1.08 1.83
CA GLY A 86 -10.60 -2.01 0.89
C GLY A 86 -10.68 -3.42 1.46
N PHE A 87 -11.08 -4.39 0.66
CA PHE A 87 -10.99 -5.81 1.01
C PHE A 87 -10.59 -6.62 -0.21
N GLY A 88 -9.69 -7.56 -0.03
CA GLY A 88 -9.24 -8.39 -1.14
C GLY A 88 -8.15 -9.35 -0.75
N GLY A 89 -7.61 -9.99 -1.78
CA GLY A 89 -6.54 -10.96 -1.64
C GLY A 89 -5.94 -11.28 -2.99
N GLY A 90 -4.89 -12.09 -2.95
CA GLY A 90 -4.20 -12.54 -4.14
C GLY A 90 -3.32 -13.74 -3.84
N GLY A 91 -2.75 -14.29 -4.90
CA GLY A 91 -1.80 -15.37 -4.81
C GLY A 91 -0.86 -15.42 -5.99
N THR A 92 0.23 -16.15 -5.83
CA THR A 92 1.27 -16.31 -6.83
C THR A 92 1.47 -17.78 -7.19
N GLN A 93 2.16 -18.00 -8.30
CA GLN A 93 2.52 -19.32 -8.79
C GLN A 93 3.40 -20.11 -7.81
N ASN A 94 4.13 -19.45 -6.91
CA ASN A 94 4.99 -20.13 -5.94
C ASN A 94 4.23 -20.58 -4.67
N GLY A 95 2.90 -20.41 -4.64
CA GLY A 95 2.05 -20.80 -3.51
C GLY A 95 1.87 -19.71 -2.45
N THR A 96 2.52 -18.56 -2.60
CA THR A 96 2.26 -17.39 -1.74
C THR A 96 0.82 -16.91 -1.96
N TRP A 97 0.11 -16.62 -0.87
CA TRP A 97 -1.20 -15.97 -0.93
C TRP A 97 -1.45 -15.09 0.28
N PHE A 98 -2.34 -14.13 0.11
CA PHE A 98 -2.75 -13.24 1.19
C PHE A 98 -4.20 -12.82 1.05
N ILE A 99 -4.78 -12.41 2.18
CA ILE A 99 -6.08 -11.76 2.26
C ILE A 99 -6.01 -10.65 3.30
N GLY A 100 -6.71 -9.54 3.07
CA GLY A 100 -6.71 -8.45 4.01
C GLY A 100 -7.84 -7.46 3.79
N ALA A 101 -8.08 -6.66 4.81
CA ALA A 101 -9.00 -5.55 4.80
C ALA A 101 -8.36 -4.31 5.41
N ALA A 102 -8.74 -3.13 4.91
CA ALA A 102 -8.42 -1.86 5.53
C ALA A 102 -9.64 -0.94 5.49
N HIS A 103 -9.82 -0.16 6.54
CA HIS A 103 -10.85 0.86 6.65
C HIS A 103 -10.22 2.20 7.03
N ARG A 104 -10.58 3.25 6.30
CA ARG A 104 -10.24 4.64 6.64
C ARG A 104 -11.53 5.41 6.88
N HIS A 105 -11.58 6.13 7.99
CA HIS A 105 -12.70 7.00 8.33
C HIS A 105 -12.21 8.38 8.73
N THR A 106 -12.98 9.40 8.39
CA THR A 106 -12.75 10.78 8.84
C THR A 106 -14.01 11.33 9.50
N TRP A 107 -13.86 11.99 10.65
CA TRP A 107 -14.96 12.64 11.36
C TRP A 107 -14.72 14.14 11.49
N ASN A 108 -15.79 14.86 11.85
CA ASN A 108 -15.77 16.27 12.22
C ASN A 108 -15.04 17.12 11.17
N HIS A 109 -15.45 17.02 9.91
CA HIS A 109 -14.86 17.81 8.81
C HIS A 109 -13.33 17.59 8.70
N ASP A 110 -12.92 16.32 8.61
CA ASP A 110 -11.50 15.93 8.57
C ASP A 110 -10.68 16.43 9.77
N SER A 111 -11.28 16.50 10.97
CA SER A 111 -10.55 16.84 12.21
C SER A 111 -10.06 15.60 12.96
N ILE A 112 -10.66 14.44 12.69
CA ILE A 112 -10.25 13.15 13.25
C ILE A 112 -10.10 12.17 12.10
N ARG A 113 -8.96 11.48 12.03
CA ARG A 113 -8.67 10.46 11.01
C ARG A 113 -8.36 9.15 11.70
N TYR A 114 -9.04 8.09 11.29
CA TYR A 114 -8.73 6.74 11.74
C TYR A 114 -8.46 5.85 10.53
N LEU A 115 -7.39 5.08 10.63
CA LEU A 115 -7.03 4.03 9.70
C LEU A 115 -6.90 2.75 10.51
N VAL A 116 -7.51 1.67 10.06
CA VAL A 116 -7.30 0.33 10.59
C VAL A 116 -7.15 -0.64 9.44
N GLY A 117 -6.24 -1.60 9.57
CA GLY A 117 -6.09 -2.66 8.61
C GLY A 117 -5.61 -3.93 9.27
N ALA A 118 -6.02 -5.06 8.74
CA ALA A 118 -5.59 -6.37 9.18
C ALA A 118 -5.59 -7.36 8.02
N GLY A 119 -4.77 -8.39 8.13
CA GLY A 119 -4.68 -9.41 7.10
C GLY A 119 -3.97 -10.66 7.58
N TYR A 120 -4.04 -11.67 6.72
CA TYR A 120 -3.35 -12.93 6.86
C TYR A 120 -2.58 -13.19 5.57
N ALA A 121 -1.36 -13.72 5.71
CA ALA A 121 -0.56 -14.12 4.58
C ALA A 121 0.12 -15.47 4.85
N ASN A 122 0.31 -16.23 3.77
CA ASN A 122 1.23 -17.35 3.70
C ASN A 122 2.20 -17.04 2.57
N VAL A 123 3.46 -16.84 2.91
CA VAL A 123 4.49 -16.30 2.02
C VAL A 123 5.64 -17.29 1.91
N ASN A 124 5.90 -17.72 0.69
CA ASN A 124 7.04 -18.54 0.33
C ASN A 124 8.11 -17.59 -0.20
N LEU A 125 9.09 -17.23 0.63
CA LEU A 125 10.11 -16.22 0.33
C LEU A 125 11.48 -16.85 0.15
N ASP A 126 12.13 -16.47 -0.94
CA ASP A 126 13.56 -16.62 -1.12
C ASP A 126 14.27 -15.48 -0.38
N ILE A 127 14.91 -15.78 0.76
CA ILE A 127 15.63 -14.79 1.56
C ILE A 127 17.12 -14.83 1.19
N TYR A 128 17.66 -13.69 0.74
CA TYR A 128 19.04 -13.53 0.27
C TYR A 128 19.97 -12.88 1.32
N SER A 129 19.41 -12.34 2.41
CA SER A 129 20.11 -11.58 3.44
C SER A 129 19.65 -12.02 4.84
N GLY A 130 20.60 -12.13 5.76
CA GLY A 130 20.30 -12.45 7.15
C GLY A 130 21.55 -12.59 7.99
N ASP A 131 21.38 -12.32 9.28
CA ASP A 131 22.46 -12.17 10.26
C ASP A 131 22.91 -13.53 10.85
N ILE A 132 22.46 -14.62 10.22
CA ILE A 132 22.57 -16.02 10.69
C ILE A 132 23.39 -16.82 9.66
N ALA A 133 24.20 -17.78 10.13
CA ALA A 133 25.03 -18.62 9.27
C ALA A 133 24.20 -19.32 8.17
N GLY A 134 24.54 -19.09 6.90
CA GLY A 134 23.86 -19.69 5.73
C GLY A 134 23.37 -18.66 4.71
N PHE A 135 23.19 -17.40 5.11
CA PHE A 135 22.88 -16.31 4.18
C PHE A 135 24.16 -15.82 3.49
N ASN A 136 24.16 -15.86 2.16
CA ASN A 136 25.15 -15.23 1.31
C ASN A 136 24.38 -14.54 0.18
N LYS A 137 24.85 -13.38 -0.31
CA LYS A 137 24.23 -12.63 -1.41
C LYS A 137 23.95 -13.47 -2.67
N ASN A 138 24.60 -14.64 -2.79
CA ASN A 138 24.49 -15.54 -3.93
C ASN A 138 23.69 -16.83 -3.67
N VAL A 139 23.17 -17.08 -2.46
CA VAL A 139 22.40 -18.30 -2.14
C VAL A 139 21.10 -17.92 -1.40
N ALA A 140 19.97 -18.13 -2.08
CA ALA A 140 18.65 -17.96 -1.48
C ALA A 140 18.35 -19.07 -0.47
N VAL A 141 17.77 -18.70 0.68
CA VAL A 141 17.14 -19.65 1.60
C VAL A 141 15.64 -19.57 1.41
N GLN A 142 15.03 -20.69 0.99
CA GLN A 142 13.58 -20.82 0.91
C GLN A 142 12.99 -20.89 2.32
N THR A 143 12.11 -19.93 2.61
CA THR A 143 11.38 -19.83 3.86
C THR A 143 9.88 -19.84 3.60
N HIS A 144 9.17 -20.54 4.47
CA HIS A 144 7.72 -20.58 4.55
C HIS A 144 7.30 -19.78 5.78
N THR A 145 6.76 -18.59 5.54
CA THR A 145 6.32 -17.66 6.58
C THR A 145 4.81 -17.48 6.50
N LYS A 146 4.09 -17.89 7.53
CA LYS A 146 2.64 -17.65 7.64
C LYS A 146 2.34 -16.79 8.85
N GLY A 147 1.32 -15.95 8.76
CA GLY A 147 0.99 -15.11 9.89
C GLY A 147 -0.16 -14.17 9.62
N PHE A 148 -0.58 -13.51 10.69
CA PHE A 148 -1.55 -12.44 10.64
C PHE A 148 -0.97 -11.20 11.31
N GLY A 149 -1.51 -10.06 10.92
CA GLY A 149 -1.14 -8.81 11.54
C GLY A 149 -2.12 -7.72 11.20
N GLY A 150 -1.88 -6.57 11.80
CA GLY A 150 -2.67 -5.39 11.58
C GLY A 150 -1.99 -4.14 12.11
N LEU A 151 -2.57 -3.03 11.69
CA LEU A 151 -2.18 -1.72 12.17
C LEU A 151 -3.42 -0.88 12.40
N GLN A 152 -3.28 0.09 13.28
CA GLN A 152 -4.23 1.17 13.38
C GLN A 152 -3.52 2.50 13.64
N LYS A 153 -4.09 3.59 13.14
CA LYS A 153 -3.64 4.96 13.36
C LYS A 153 -4.84 5.82 13.71
N LEU A 154 -4.70 6.65 14.73
CA LEU A 154 -5.69 7.66 15.11
C LEU A 154 -5.00 9.01 15.19
N LEU A 155 -5.45 9.96 14.37
CA LEU A 155 -4.88 11.29 14.29
C LEU A 155 -5.94 12.37 14.52
N PHE A 156 -5.52 13.45 15.17
CA PHE A 156 -6.32 14.63 15.45
C PHE A 156 -5.67 15.85 14.80
N ARG A 157 -6.49 16.68 14.17
CA ARG A 157 -6.03 17.94 13.60
C ARG A 157 -5.64 18.92 14.70
N VAL A 158 -4.54 19.64 14.49
CA VAL A 158 -4.07 20.69 15.40
C VAL A 158 -4.72 22.02 15.01
N GLY A 159 -5.76 22.41 15.74
CA GLY A 159 -6.52 23.64 15.49
C GLY A 159 -7.04 23.72 14.05
N ASN A 160 -6.89 24.88 13.42
CA ASN A 160 -7.27 25.11 12.02
C ASN A 160 -6.10 24.90 11.03
N SER A 161 -5.07 24.17 11.42
CA SER A 161 -3.89 23.96 10.59
C SER A 161 -4.01 22.71 9.70
N PRO A 162 -3.12 22.56 8.70
CA PRO A 162 -2.94 21.31 7.95
C PRO A 162 -2.23 20.20 8.74
N VAL A 163 -1.88 20.43 10.01
CA VAL A 163 -1.12 19.49 10.84
C VAL A 163 -2.06 18.55 11.57
N PHE A 164 -1.69 17.27 11.62
CA PHE A 164 -2.32 16.25 12.46
C PHE A 164 -1.28 15.59 13.35
N LEU A 165 -1.68 15.26 14.56
CA LEU A 165 -0.88 14.49 15.51
C LEU A 165 -1.68 13.30 16.02
N GLY A 166 -1.01 12.18 16.22
CA GLY A 166 -1.69 10.95 16.55
C GLY A 166 -0.78 9.87 17.09
N ALA A 167 -1.41 8.73 17.32
CA ALA A 167 -0.74 7.51 17.74
C ALA A 167 -1.06 6.39 16.75
N SER A 168 -0.14 5.43 16.68
CA SER A 168 -0.32 4.20 15.92
C SER A 168 -0.04 2.98 16.78
N GLN A 169 -0.60 1.86 16.35
CA GLN A 169 -0.30 0.55 16.89
C GLN A 169 -0.07 -0.40 15.72
N PHE A 170 0.94 -1.25 15.85
CA PHE A 170 1.23 -2.33 14.92
C PHE A 170 1.34 -3.64 15.71
N TYR A 171 0.80 -4.72 15.13
CA TYR A 171 0.94 -6.06 15.66
C TYR A 171 1.04 -7.04 14.51
N ALA A 172 2.01 -7.95 14.56
CA ALA A 172 2.11 -9.07 13.65
C ALA A 172 2.60 -10.30 14.40
N HIS A 173 2.01 -11.45 14.09
CA HIS A 173 2.43 -12.75 14.59
C HIS A 173 2.67 -13.67 13.39
N THR A 174 3.85 -14.28 13.36
CA THR A 174 4.34 -15.06 12.23
C THR A 174 4.99 -16.35 12.70
N ASP A 175 4.69 -17.46 12.03
CA ASP A 175 5.44 -18.71 12.12
C ASP A 175 6.39 -18.76 10.93
N VAL A 176 7.69 -18.98 11.18
CA VAL A 176 8.71 -19.04 10.13
C VAL A 176 9.37 -20.41 10.14
N THR A 177 9.38 -21.06 8.97
CA THR A 177 10.06 -22.34 8.77
C THR A 177 10.96 -22.26 7.54
N ALA A 178 12.07 -22.99 7.56
CA ALA A 178 12.98 -23.10 6.41
C ALA A 178 13.05 -24.54 5.91
N ASP A 179 13.14 -24.72 4.60
CA ASP A 179 13.11 -26.06 3.99
C ASP A 179 14.38 -26.87 4.31
N ASN A 180 15.51 -26.18 4.46
CA ASN A 180 16.76 -26.80 4.88
C ASN A 180 16.73 -27.09 6.38
N GLN A 181 16.75 -28.37 6.77
CA GLN A 181 16.67 -28.79 8.18
C GLN A 181 17.78 -28.23 9.09
N LEU A 182 18.99 -28.01 8.56
CA LEU A 182 20.08 -27.45 9.35
C LEU A 182 19.86 -25.95 9.58
N ILE A 183 19.47 -25.22 8.53
CA ILE A 183 19.14 -23.79 8.63
C ILE A 183 17.92 -23.59 9.52
N ASN A 184 16.88 -24.42 9.39
CA ASN A 184 15.69 -24.36 10.23
C ASN A 184 16.03 -24.55 11.71
N LYS A 185 16.90 -25.51 12.06
CA LYS A 185 17.34 -25.71 13.45
C LYS A 185 18.12 -24.53 14.01
N VAL A 186 18.95 -23.87 13.19
CA VAL A 186 19.68 -22.67 13.61
C VAL A 186 18.71 -21.50 13.74
N TRP A 187 17.81 -21.31 12.78
CA TRP A 187 16.77 -20.28 12.81
C TRP A 187 15.90 -20.38 14.05
N GLN A 188 15.32 -21.56 14.31
CA GLN A 188 14.48 -21.81 15.48
C GLN A 188 15.22 -21.56 16.79
N ARG A 189 16.54 -21.83 16.84
CA ARG A 189 17.36 -21.56 18.02
C ARG A 189 17.61 -20.06 18.25
N VAL A 190 17.71 -19.27 17.17
CA VAL A 190 18.09 -17.85 17.24
C VAL A 190 16.86 -16.93 17.31
N LEU A 191 15.82 -17.23 16.53
CA LEU A 191 14.64 -16.39 16.34
C LEU A 191 13.34 -16.99 16.90
N GLY A 192 13.36 -18.26 17.34
CA GLY A 192 12.16 -18.98 17.77
C GLY A 192 11.41 -19.66 16.62
N GLU A 193 10.40 -20.47 16.96
CA GLU A 193 9.48 -21.10 15.99
C GLU A 193 8.39 -20.12 15.53
N ASN A 194 8.03 -19.19 16.41
CA ASN A 194 7.11 -18.10 16.16
C ASN A 194 7.79 -16.78 16.52
N SER A 195 7.30 -15.71 15.90
CA SER A 195 7.85 -14.37 15.97
C SER A 195 6.70 -13.37 16.04
N THR A 196 6.69 -12.57 17.09
CA THR A 196 5.70 -11.53 17.34
C THR A 196 6.36 -10.16 17.31
N SER A 197 5.89 -9.29 16.42
CA SER A 197 6.32 -7.89 16.36
C SER A 197 5.17 -7.02 16.83
N SER A 198 5.34 -6.31 17.95
CA SER A 198 4.34 -5.38 18.46
C SER A 198 4.96 -4.02 18.76
N ALA A 199 4.30 -2.97 18.28
CA ALA A 199 4.74 -1.60 18.48
C ALA A 199 3.60 -0.63 18.77
N LEU A 200 3.95 0.41 19.53
CA LEU A 200 3.22 1.67 19.57
C LEU A 200 4.03 2.74 18.86
N GLY A 201 3.37 3.70 18.24
CA GLY A 201 4.03 4.79 17.53
C GLY A 201 3.38 6.14 17.73
N VAL A 202 4.17 7.17 17.45
CA VAL A 202 3.71 8.56 17.35
C VAL A 202 3.73 8.96 15.89
N VAL A 203 2.65 9.58 15.42
CA VAL A 203 2.47 9.96 14.02
C VAL A 203 2.21 11.46 13.93
N ALA A 204 2.85 12.11 12.98
CA ALA A 204 2.56 13.48 12.58
C ALA A 204 2.31 13.53 11.07
N GLU A 205 1.28 14.25 10.65
CA GLU A 205 1.00 14.51 9.23
C GLU A 205 0.89 16.01 8.98
N TYR A 206 1.34 16.45 7.81
CA TYR A 206 1.04 17.76 7.25
C TYR A 206 0.47 17.56 5.84
N ASP A 207 -0.78 17.93 5.63
CA ASP A 207 -1.49 17.62 4.37
C ASP A 207 -2.26 18.83 3.84
N THR A 208 -1.76 19.39 2.73
CA THR A 208 -2.39 20.48 1.97
C THR A 208 -2.82 20.04 0.57
N THR A 209 -2.87 18.73 0.31
CA THR A 209 -3.22 18.20 -1.01
C THR A 209 -4.68 18.50 -1.37
N ASP A 210 -4.93 18.76 -2.66
CA ASP A 210 -6.26 19.09 -3.17
C ASP A 210 -7.18 17.88 -3.30
N ASN A 211 -6.63 16.69 -3.50
CA ASN A 211 -7.41 15.47 -3.62
C ASN A 211 -6.67 14.28 -2.99
N PHE A 212 -7.37 13.48 -2.21
CA PHE A 212 -6.79 12.30 -1.56
C PHE A 212 -6.36 11.20 -2.54
N PHE A 213 -7.16 10.93 -3.58
CA PHE A 213 -6.90 9.83 -4.51
C PHE A 213 -5.84 10.18 -5.55
N TYR A 214 -5.93 11.37 -6.14
CA TYR A 214 -4.96 11.84 -7.13
C TYR A 214 -4.67 13.33 -6.92
N PRO A 215 -3.74 13.68 -6.03
CA PRO A 215 -3.32 15.07 -5.84
C PRO A 215 -2.73 15.66 -7.12
N LYS A 216 -3.05 16.93 -7.41
CA LYS A 216 -2.41 17.72 -8.48
C LYS A 216 -1.66 18.93 -7.95
N LYS A 217 -1.95 19.34 -6.71
CA LYS A 217 -1.27 20.43 -6.02
C LYS A 217 -1.19 20.17 -4.52
N GLY A 218 -0.17 20.73 -3.89
CA GLY A 218 -0.01 20.72 -2.44
C GLY A 218 1.09 19.78 -1.95
N LEU A 219 1.20 19.67 -0.64
CA LEU A 219 2.25 18.96 0.07
C LEU A 219 1.62 17.95 1.01
N SER A 220 2.12 16.71 0.99
CA SER A 220 1.83 15.67 1.97
C SER A 220 3.13 15.25 2.62
N LEU A 221 3.26 15.47 3.93
CA LEU A 221 4.35 14.96 4.75
C LEU A 221 3.76 14.07 5.83
N GLN A 222 4.41 12.94 6.09
CA GLN A 222 4.09 12.05 7.20
C GLN A 222 5.39 11.65 7.89
N GLY A 223 5.42 11.77 9.22
CA GLY A 223 6.47 11.23 10.06
C GLY A 223 5.88 10.25 11.05
N GLU A 224 6.52 9.11 11.23
CA GLU A 224 6.10 8.10 12.19
C GLU A 224 7.31 7.48 12.89
N TYR A 225 7.28 7.46 14.22
CA TYR A 225 8.28 6.79 15.03
C TYR A 225 7.63 5.68 15.85
N ARG A 226 8.05 4.43 15.64
CA ARG A 226 7.50 3.22 16.28
C ARG A 226 8.50 2.60 17.24
N PHE A 227 8.00 2.20 18.39
CA PHE A 227 8.74 1.52 19.45
C PHE A 227 8.30 0.06 19.54
N TYR A 228 9.15 -0.87 19.11
CA TYR A 228 8.90 -2.31 19.24
C TYR A 228 9.44 -2.82 20.57
N ARG A 229 8.59 -3.45 21.39
CA ARG A 229 8.92 -3.78 22.78
C ARG A 229 8.27 -5.07 23.26
N ALA A 230 8.95 -5.79 24.16
CA ALA A 230 8.37 -6.93 24.86
C ALA A 230 7.21 -6.60 25.79
N LEU A 231 7.17 -5.40 26.38
CA LEU A 231 6.02 -4.96 27.19
C LEU A 231 4.71 -4.92 26.39
N LEU A 232 4.78 -4.81 25.06
CA LEU A 232 3.63 -4.83 24.16
C LEU A 232 3.29 -6.25 23.65
N GLY A 233 3.98 -7.27 24.16
CA GLY A 233 3.84 -8.66 23.71
C GLY A 233 4.64 -8.98 22.44
N GLY A 234 5.67 -8.21 22.10
CA GLY A 234 6.60 -8.51 21.01
C GLY A 234 7.85 -9.29 21.46
N ASP A 235 8.45 -10.04 20.56
CA ASP A 235 9.67 -10.81 20.82
C ASP A 235 10.96 -10.01 20.53
N TYR A 236 10.84 -8.89 19.81
CA TYR A 236 11.97 -8.07 19.35
C TYR A 236 11.92 -6.64 19.91
N HIS A 237 13.10 -6.08 20.16
CA HIS A 237 13.32 -4.70 20.54
C HIS A 237 14.02 -3.97 19.42
N TYR A 238 13.37 -2.92 18.91
CA TYR A 238 13.95 -1.96 17.97
C TYR A 238 13.07 -0.71 17.90
N ASN A 239 13.60 0.35 17.27
CA ASN A 239 12.84 1.53 16.94
C ASN A 239 12.90 1.76 15.42
N GLN A 240 11.77 2.16 14.85
CA GLN A 240 11.67 2.47 13.43
C GLN A 240 11.21 3.91 13.24
N LEU A 241 11.94 4.69 12.46
CA LEU A 241 11.50 6.00 11.94
C LEU A 241 11.12 5.83 10.47
N SER A 242 9.96 6.37 10.07
CA SER A 242 9.58 6.55 8.67
C SER A 242 9.25 8.02 8.44
N LEU A 243 9.82 8.59 7.40
CA LEU A 243 9.52 9.93 6.90
C LEU A 243 9.12 9.81 5.44
N ASP A 244 7.92 10.26 5.11
CA ASP A 244 7.34 10.20 3.78
C ASP A 244 6.95 11.61 3.35
N GLY A 245 7.39 12.04 2.17
CA GLY A 245 7.11 13.38 1.66
C GLY A 245 6.74 13.34 0.18
N LYS A 246 5.66 14.02 -0.19
CA LYS A 246 5.17 14.15 -1.56
C LYS A 246 4.74 15.59 -1.84
N TYR A 247 5.31 16.18 -2.88
CA TYR A 247 4.98 17.54 -3.32
C TYR A 247 4.49 17.54 -4.76
N PHE A 248 3.34 18.17 -4.99
CA PHE A 248 2.70 18.24 -6.30
C PHE A 248 2.68 19.69 -6.78
N LEU A 249 3.35 19.92 -7.91
CA LEU A 249 3.50 21.23 -8.54
C LEU A 249 2.77 21.24 -9.90
N PRO A 250 1.68 22.00 -10.05
CA PRO A 250 1.07 22.22 -11.35
C PRO A 250 1.96 23.13 -12.20
N LEU A 251 2.62 22.56 -13.21
CA LEU A 251 3.44 23.31 -14.18
C LEU A 251 2.57 24.01 -15.24
N ALA A 252 1.43 23.40 -15.57
CA ALA A 252 0.39 23.93 -16.45
C ALA A 252 -0.97 23.34 -16.05
N PRO A 253 -2.11 23.83 -16.59
CA PRO A 253 -3.44 23.29 -16.25
C PRO A 253 -3.60 21.78 -16.48
N THR A 254 -2.83 21.20 -17.39
CA THR A 254 -2.85 19.77 -17.75
C THR A 254 -1.53 19.05 -17.43
N LEU A 255 -0.55 19.71 -16.82
CA LEU A 255 0.77 19.15 -16.56
C LEU A 255 1.16 19.33 -15.09
N THR A 256 1.36 18.22 -14.39
CA THR A 256 1.77 18.20 -12.98
C THR A 256 3.13 17.51 -12.85
N LEU A 257 4.05 18.16 -12.15
CA LEU A 257 5.28 17.56 -11.66
C LEU A 257 5.06 17.13 -10.22
N ALA A 258 5.38 15.89 -9.89
CA ALA A 258 5.35 15.37 -8.54
C ALA A 258 6.74 14.92 -8.10
N LEU A 259 7.10 15.30 -6.88
CA LEU A 259 8.34 14.92 -6.22
C LEU A 259 7.98 14.09 -4.99
N ALA A 260 8.64 12.97 -4.79
CA ALA A 260 8.45 12.12 -3.62
C ALA A 260 9.80 11.77 -2.99
N ALA A 261 9.83 11.66 -1.67
CA ALA A 261 10.97 11.16 -0.91
C ALA A 261 10.48 10.29 0.23
N ASN A 262 11.20 9.20 0.48
CA ASN A 262 11.00 8.32 1.63
C ASN A 262 12.34 8.14 2.35
N TYR A 263 12.32 8.18 3.67
CA TYR A 263 13.46 7.85 4.51
C TYR A 263 13.01 6.93 5.63
N GLN A 264 13.74 5.85 5.84
CA GLN A 264 13.49 4.90 6.90
C GLN A 264 14.76 4.66 7.69
N SER A 265 14.63 4.54 9.01
CA SER A 265 15.72 4.08 9.84
C SER A 265 15.26 3.07 10.89
N LEU A 266 16.17 2.14 11.18
CA LEU A 266 16.05 1.10 12.19
C LEU A 266 17.18 1.33 13.20
N THR A 267 16.84 1.51 14.46
CA THR A 267 17.82 1.82 15.51
C THR A 267 17.53 1.05 16.78
N HIS A 268 18.53 0.95 17.66
CA HIS A 268 18.41 0.26 18.96
C HIS A 268 17.85 -1.16 18.81
N HIS A 269 18.22 -1.85 17.73
CA HIS A 269 17.68 -3.14 17.40
C HIS A 269 18.46 -4.27 18.10
N ASP A 270 17.76 -5.35 18.39
CA ASP A 270 18.39 -6.60 18.79
C ASP A 270 19.37 -7.10 17.73
N LYS A 271 20.35 -7.90 18.14
CA LYS A 271 21.39 -8.43 17.26
C LYS A 271 20.82 -9.24 16.09
N HIS A 272 19.67 -9.89 16.31
CA HIS A 272 19.01 -10.73 15.32
C HIS A 272 17.57 -10.25 15.17
N LEU A 273 17.21 -9.91 13.94
CA LEU A 273 15.83 -9.58 13.56
C LEU A 273 15.37 -10.48 12.43
N THR A 274 14.05 -10.60 12.29
CA THR A 274 13.49 -11.19 11.06
C THR A 274 13.83 -10.31 9.85
N PRO A 275 14.11 -10.88 8.67
CA PRO A 275 14.38 -10.11 7.45
C PRO A 275 13.25 -9.13 7.10
N MET A 276 12.01 -9.47 7.43
CA MET A 276 10.82 -8.62 7.21
C MET A 276 10.75 -7.41 8.15
N ALA A 277 11.56 -7.35 9.20
CA ALA A 277 11.64 -6.20 10.11
C ALA A 277 12.57 -5.09 9.58
N ARG A 278 13.48 -5.41 8.66
CA ARG A 278 14.46 -4.45 8.14
C ARG A 278 13.84 -3.58 7.03
N PRO A 279 14.07 -2.25 7.06
CA PRO A 279 13.70 -1.37 5.95
C PRO A 279 14.24 -1.84 4.61
N TYR A 280 13.57 -1.44 3.53
CA TYR A 280 13.96 -1.77 2.16
C TYR A 280 13.65 -0.62 1.20
N ILE A 281 14.34 -0.58 0.06
CA ILE A 281 14.04 0.39 -1.02
C ILE A 281 12.64 0.11 -1.57
N GLU A 282 11.68 0.98 -1.24
CA GLU A 282 10.33 0.94 -1.79
C GLU A 282 10.25 1.85 -3.02
N LEU A 283 10.50 1.28 -4.20
CA LEU A 283 10.47 1.99 -5.47
C LEU A 283 9.86 1.10 -6.56
N ARG A 284 8.97 1.66 -7.39
CA ARG A 284 8.40 0.92 -8.54
C ARG A 284 9.53 0.46 -9.47
N GLY A 285 9.53 -0.81 -9.83
CA GLY A 285 10.57 -1.46 -10.63
C GLY A 285 11.72 -2.08 -9.82
N ILE A 286 11.68 -1.99 -8.49
CA ILE A 286 12.59 -2.67 -7.58
C ILE A 286 11.80 -3.64 -6.70
N SER A 287 12.24 -4.90 -6.68
CA SER A 287 11.70 -5.96 -5.83
C SER A 287 11.71 -5.60 -4.35
N ARG A 288 10.61 -5.89 -3.66
CA ARG A 288 10.51 -5.63 -2.22
C ARG A 288 11.51 -6.52 -1.47
N PHE A 289 12.09 -5.98 -0.40
CA PHE A 289 13.11 -6.66 0.42
C PHE A 289 14.40 -7.05 -0.30
N ARG A 290 14.60 -6.71 -1.58
CA ARG A 290 15.85 -7.02 -2.31
C ARG A 290 17.04 -6.24 -1.77
N TYR A 291 16.84 -4.95 -1.51
CA TYR A 291 17.85 -4.04 -0.98
C TYR A 291 17.40 -3.54 0.39
N GLN A 292 18.07 -4.02 1.43
CA GLN A 292 17.74 -3.74 2.82
C GLN A 292 18.94 -3.16 3.56
N GLY A 293 18.67 -2.46 4.65
CA GLY A 293 19.67 -1.93 5.56
C GLY A 293 19.00 -1.25 6.75
N ASP A 294 19.80 -0.83 7.71
CA ASP A 294 19.31 -0.07 8.87
C ASP A 294 18.87 1.34 8.49
N TYR A 295 19.36 1.87 7.37
CA TYR A 295 19.00 3.17 6.82
C TYR A 295 18.65 3.00 5.34
N VAL A 296 17.49 3.52 4.95
CA VAL A 296 17.04 3.53 3.56
C VAL A 296 16.57 4.93 3.20
N ALA A 297 16.93 5.37 2.00
CA ALA A 297 16.44 6.62 1.44
C ALA A 297 16.06 6.42 -0.03
N VAL A 298 14.93 6.99 -0.43
CA VAL A 298 14.39 6.95 -1.78
C VAL A 298 13.98 8.35 -2.19
N ALA A 299 14.29 8.72 -3.43
CA ALA A 299 13.79 9.93 -4.07
C ALA A 299 13.20 9.58 -5.43
N GLN A 300 12.04 10.14 -5.76
CA GLN A 300 11.35 9.88 -7.02
C GLN A 300 10.77 11.17 -7.60
N THR A 301 10.82 11.27 -8.93
CA THR A 301 10.13 12.32 -9.69
C THR A 301 9.16 11.68 -10.68
N GLN A 302 7.98 12.27 -10.84
CA GLN A 302 6.96 11.86 -11.81
C GLN A 302 6.40 13.07 -12.54
N LEU A 303 6.37 13.03 -13.86
CA LEU A 303 5.73 14.03 -14.71
C LEU A 303 4.44 13.43 -15.27
N ALA A 304 3.30 14.08 -15.01
CA ALA A 304 1.98 13.60 -15.39
C ALA A 304 1.28 14.60 -16.32
N TRP A 305 1.01 14.18 -17.55
CA TRP A 305 0.33 14.97 -18.58
C TRP A 305 -1.09 14.45 -18.81
N GLN A 306 -2.07 15.26 -18.43
CA GLN A 306 -3.47 15.05 -18.75
C GLN A 306 -3.75 15.45 -20.21
N PHE A 307 -3.44 14.55 -21.14
CA PHE A 307 -3.58 14.80 -22.58
C PHE A 307 -5.05 14.78 -23.06
N ALA A 308 -5.95 14.20 -22.26
CA ALA A 308 -7.40 14.23 -22.49
C ALA A 308 -8.16 14.33 -21.16
N PRO A 309 -9.44 14.75 -21.13
CA PRO A 309 -10.20 14.94 -19.89
C PRO A 309 -10.20 13.72 -18.95
N ARG A 310 -10.22 12.51 -19.52
CA ARG A 310 -10.24 11.24 -18.79
C ARG A 310 -8.88 10.56 -18.65
N TRP A 311 -7.85 11.05 -19.34
CA TRP A 311 -6.61 10.29 -19.51
C TRP A 311 -5.38 11.10 -19.12
N ILE A 312 -4.52 10.47 -18.33
CA ILE A 312 -3.19 10.97 -17.99
C ILE A 312 -2.17 9.98 -18.52
N LEU A 313 -1.13 10.48 -19.16
CA LEU A 313 0.10 9.76 -19.43
C LEU A 313 1.16 10.27 -18.45
N GLN A 314 1.92 9.37 -17.84
CA GLN A 314 2.94 9.75 -16.86
C GLN A 314 4.24 8.99 -17.07
N GLY A 315 5.35 9.68 -16.83
CA GLY A 315 6.69 9.09 -16.77
C GLY A 315 7.31 9.36 -15.40
N PHE A 316 8.09 8.42 -14.89
CA PHE A 316 8.75 8.55 -13.59
C PHE A 316 10.16 7.97 -13.61
N VAL A 317 10.99 8.50 -12.71
CA VAL A 317 12.33 8.00 -12.40
C VAL A 317 12.58 8.17 -10.91
N GLY A 318 13.23 7.19 -10.30
CA GLY A 318 13.61 7.23 -8.91
C GLY A 318 14.97 6.59 -8.66
N ILE A 319 15.52 6.96 -7.51
CA ILE A 319 16.79 6.47 -7.00
C ILE A 319 16.60 6.09 -5.54
N GLY A 320 17.15 4.94 -5.15
CA GLY A 320 17.12 4.43 -3.79
C GLY A 320 18.51 4.06 -3.31
N SER A 321 18.74 4.12 -2.01
CA SER A 321 19.94 3.61 -1.36
C SER A 321 19.56 2.92 -0.05
N ALA A 322 20.19 1.78 0.21
CA ALA A 322 20.06 1.03 1.46
C ALA A 322 21.44 0.80 2.05
N SER A 323 21.60 1.04 3.35
CA SER A 323 22.88 0.90 4.02
C SER A 323 22.71 0.60 5.51
N ASP A 324 23.67 -0.10 6.11
CA ASP A 324 23.70 -0.34 7.55
C ASP A 324 24.22 0.87 8.34
N GLU A 325 24.91 1.81 7.67
CA GLU A 325 25.39 3.04 8.27
C GLU A 325 24.79 4.27 7.57
N ALA A 326 24.33 5.25 8.35
CA ALA A 326 23.73 6.47 7.79
C ALA A 326 24.70 7.27 6.90
N GLY A 327 26.00 7.25 7.24
CA GLY A 327 27.05 7.98 6.52
C GLY A 327 27.41 7.39 5.15
N SER A 328 27.03 6.14 4.88
CA SER A 328 27.27 5.46 3.60
C SER A 328 26.05 5.43 2.68
N LEU A 329 24.93 6.04 3.07
CA LEU A 329 23.83 6.29 2.16
C LEU A 329 24.35 7.02 0.91
N TRP A 330 23.83 6.61 -0.25
CA TRP A 330 24.17 7.13 -1.58
C TRP A 330 25.53 6.75 -2.14
N GLN A 331 26.35 5.94 -1.43
CA GLN A 331 27.55 5.34 -2.00
C GLN A 331 27.22 4.24 -3.02
N GLN A 332 26.15 3.48 -2.75
CA GLN A 332 25.54 2.53 -3.68
C GLN A 332 24.08 2.94 -3.88
N THR A 333 23.65 2.98 -5.14
CA THR A 333 22.32 3.44 -5.51
C THR A 333 21.70 2.54 -6.56
N GLU A 334 20.39 2.35 -6.41
CA GLU A 334 19.56 1.60 -7.33
C GLU A 334 18.65 2.58 -8.06
N VAL A 335 18.58 2.47 -9.38
CA VAL A 335 17.78 3.36 -10.22
C VAL A 335 16.65 2.57 -10.86
N ALA A 336 15.45 3.12 -10.81
CA ALA A 336 14.31 2.60 -11.54
C ALA A 336 13.57 3.72 -12.25
N TRP A 337 12.96 3.38 -13.38
CA TRP A 337 12.20 4.32 -14.20
C TRP A 337 11.03 3.60 -14.86
N GLY A 338 10.07 4.37 -15.34
CA GLY A 338 8.91 3.77 -15.96
C GLY A 338 7.96 4.78 -16.55
N THR A 339 6.88 4.23 -17.09
CA THR A 339 5.80 4.99 -17.70
C THR A 339 4.48 4.31 -17.41
N GLY A 340 3.41 5.05 -17.47
CA GLY A 340 2.09 4.51 -17.28
C GLY A 340 1.00 5.46 -17.71
N PHE A 341 -0.22 4.95 -17.68
CA PHE A 341 -1.41 5.75 -17.96
C PHE A 341 -2.36 5.70 -16.78
N ARG A 342 -3.27 6.66 -16.72
CA ARG A 342 -4.39 6.70 -15.79
C ARG A 342 -5.67 7.06 -16.53
N TYR A 343 -6.75 6.38 -16.15
CA TYR A 343 -8.11 6.66 -16.55
C TYR A 343 -8.92 7.18 -15.36
N LEU A 344 -9.68 8.25 -15.56
CA LEU A 344 -10.57 8.80 -14.54
C LEU A 344 -11.84 7.95 -14.42
N VAL A 345 -11.75 6.91 -13.60
CA VAL A 345 -12.83 5.92 -13.44
C VAL A 345 -13.99 6.43 -12.58
N ALA A 346 -13.76 7.41 -11.68
CA ALA A 346 -14.84 8.05 -10.95
C ALA A 346 -14.56 9.55 -10.77
N ARG A 347 -15.09 10.37 -11.70
CA ARG A 347 -14.85 11.82 -11.80
C ARG A 347 -15.21 12.60 -10.56
N GLN A 348 -16.33 12.29 -9.90
CA GLN A 348 -16.78 13.08 -8.75
C GLN A 348 -15.83 12.97 -7.55
N TYR A 349 -15.11 11.84 -7.46
CA TYR A 349 -14.08 11.60 -6.46
C TYR A 349 -12.69 12.08 -6.88
N GLY A 350 -12.48 12.38 -8.18
CA GLY A 350 -11.14 12.56 -8.72
C GLY A 350 -10.32 11.26 -8.70
N LEU A 351 -11.00 10.12 -8.76
CA LEU A 351 -10.38 8.81 -8.61
C LEU A 351 -9.90 8.31 -9.98
N PHE A 352 -8.59 8.21 -10.11
CA PHE A 352 -7.91 7.64 -11.26
C PHE A 352 -7.47 6.20 -10.99
N THR A 353 -7.52 5.36 -12.01
CA THR A 353 -6.92 4.02 -12.01
C THR A 353 -6.10 3.82 -13.25
N GLY A 354 -5.07 2.99 -13.22
CA GLY A 354 -4.35 2.65 -14.44
C GLY A 354 -3.18 1.72 -14.23
N VAL A 355 -2.33 1.65 -15.25
CA VAL A 355 -1.22 0.69 -15.31
C VAL A 355 0.08 1.46 -15.41
N ASP A 356 1.07 1.06 -14.61
CA ASP A 356 2.47 1.46 -14.77
C ASP A 356 3.30 0.26 -15.20
N VAL A 357 4.26 0.50 -16.09
CA VAL A 357 5.35 -0.42 -16.40
C VAL A 357 6.63 0.22 -15.91
N ALA A 358 7.36 -0.49 -15.04
CA ALA A 358 8.60 -0.02 -14.45
C ALA A 358 9.76 -0.96 -14.78
N PHE A 359 10.95 -0.39 -14.85
CA PHE A 359 12.19 -1.04 -15.23
C PHE A 359 13.29 -0.63 -14.24
N SER A 360 14.14 -1.58 -13.87
CA SER A 360 15.44 -1.34 -13.23
C SER A 360 16.51 -2.18 -13.94
N GLU A 361 17.76 -2.17 -13.48
CA GLU A 361 18.89 -2.82 -14.17
C GLU A 361 18.61 -4.28 -14.57
N HIS A 362 17.88 -5.03 -13.73
CA HIS A 362 17.62 -6.45 -13.95
C HIS A 362 16.15 -6.85 -13.83
N GLU A 363 15.23 -5.90 -13.65
CA GLU A 363 13.83 -6.21 -13.37
C GLU A 363 12.87 -5.39 -14.24
N GLN A 364 11.72 -6.00 -14.51
CA GLN A 364 10.56 -5.35 -15.11
C GLN A 364 9.33 -5.74 -14.30
N ALA A 365 8.48 -4.76 -14.03
CA ALA A 365 7.29 -4.95 -13.23
C ALA A 365 6.12 -4.16 -13.82
N VAL A 366 4.92 -4.71 -13.65
CA VAL A 366 3.68 -4.07 -14.10
C VAL A 366 2.77 -3.92 -12.90
N TYR A 367 2.28 -2.71 -12.69
CA TYR A 367 1.49 -2.34 -11.52
C TYR A 367 0.13 -1.82 -11.95
N PHE A 368 -0.92 -2.33 -11.32
CA PHE A 368 -2.24 -1.71 -11.35
C PHE A 368 -2.35 -0.76 -10.17
N ASN A 369 -2.62 0.51 -10.47
CA ASN A 369 -2.63 1.58 -9.48
C ASN A 369 -4.03 2.17 -9.33
N VAL A 370 -4.36 2.50 -8.08
CA VAL A 370 -5.43 3.43 -7.74
C VAL A 370 -4.76 4.71 -7.26
N GLY A 371 -5.08 5.83 -7.89
CA GLY A 371 -4.46 7.12 -7.59
C GLY A 371 -3.15 7.38 -8.35
N SER A 372 -2.26 8.16 -7.74
CA SER A 372 -1.04 8.65 -8.40
C SER A 372 0.03 7.56 -8.61
N GLY A 373 0.03 6.53 -7.77
CA GLY A 373 1.06 5.48 -7.75
C GLY A 373 2.41 5.94 -7.21
N LEU A 374 2.49 7.14 -6.62
CA LEU A 374 3.65 7.68 -5.91
C LEU A 374 3.65 7.30 -4.45
#